data_AF-A0A0U0WB47-F1
#
_entry.id   AF-A0A0U0WB47-F1
#
_cell.length_a   1.000
_cell.length_b   1.000
_cell.length_c   1.000
_cell.angle_alpha   90.00
_cell.angle_beta   90.00
_cell.angle_gamma   90.00
#
_symmetry.space_group_name_H-M   'P 1'
#
loop_
_entity.id
_entity.type
_entity.pdbx_description
1 polymer ?
#
loop_
_entity_poly.entity_id
_entity_poly.type
_entity_poly.pdbx_seq_one_letter_code
_entity_poly.pdbx_strand_id
1 'polypeptide(L)'
;MLRDWLDAELAEAAVMVLDAGAPDLAVATSKTFRSLARLTGAAPSAAGPRVKRTLTANGLRQLISFISRMTTADRAELEGVSAERAPQIVAGALVAEASMRALSIETVDICPWALREGLILRKLDSEADGTALMETSVRDAGGRTVDRDANRSRGDKP
;
A
#
# COMPACT_ATOMS: atom_id res chain seq x y z
N MET A 1 -17.24 -1.64 -12.56
CA MET A 1 -16.40 -0.72 -13.38
C MET A 1 -15.34 -0.08 -12.49
N LEU A 2 -14.05 -0.38 -12.71
CA LEU A 2 -12.81 -0.03 -11.95
C LEU A 2 -12.83 -0.10 -10.41
N ARG A 3 -13.72 0.60 -9.70
CA ARG A 3 -13.80 0.53 -8.23
C ARG A 3 -14.15 -0.88 -7.75
N ASP A 4 -15.20 -1.47 -8.33
CA ASP A 4 -15.57 -2.85 -8.02
C ASP A 4 -14.43 -3.83 -8.34
N TRP A 5 -13.61 -3.52 -9.36
CA TRP A 5 -12.44 -4.33 -9.70
C TRP A 5 -11.34 -4.18 -8.64
N LEU A 6 -11.05 -2.95 -8.18
CA LEU A 6 -10.10 -2.72 -7.09
C LEU A 6 -10.54 -3.40 -5.79
N ASP A 7 -11.84 -3.33 -5.47
CA ASP A 7 -12.39 -3.97 -4.29
C ASP A 7 -12.27 -5.50 -4.36
N ALA A 8 -12.52 -6.09 -5.54
CA ALA A 8 -12.32 -7.51 -5.78
C ALA A 8 -10.84 -7.92 -5.71
N GLU A 9 -9.95 -7.13 -6.30
CA GLU A 9 -8.49 -7.39 -6.33
C GLU A 9 -7.88 -7.32 -4.92
N LEU A 10 -8.38 -6.43 -4.06
CA LEU A 10 -7.87 -6.25 -2.70
C LEU A 10 -8.51 -7.19 -1.66
N ALA A 11 -9.60 -7.89 -2.02
CA ALA A 11 -10.38 -8.67 -1.06
C ALA A 11 -9.57 -9.75 -0.35
N GLU A 12 -8.78 -10.54 -1.09
CA GLU A 12 -7.97 -11.62 -0.52
C GLU A 12 -6.89 -11.08 0.42
N ALA A 13 -6.18 -10.03 -0.02
CA ALA A 13 -5.16 -9.38 0.79
C ALA A 13 -5.74 -8.76 2.07
N ALA A 14 -6.91 -8.13 1.98
CA ALA A 14 -7.58 -7.54 3.13
C ALA A 14 -7.96 -8.60 4.18
N VAL A 15 -8.48 -9.76 3.75
CA VAL A 15 -8.78 -10.88 4.66
C VAL A 15 -7.51 -11.36 5.37
N MET A 16 -6.41 -11.57 4.63
CA MET A 16 -5.15 -12.01 5.24
C MET A 16 -4.60 -11.00 6.26
N VAL A 17 -4.73 -9.71 6.00
CA VAL A 17 -4.27 -8.66 6.93
C VAL A 17 -5.17 -8.57 8.16
N LEU A 18 -6.49 -8.66 7.98
CA LEU A 18 -7.47 -8.54 9.07
C LEU A 18 -7.51 -9.77 9.98
N ASP A 19 -7.04 -10.93 9.52
CA ASP A 19 -6.92 -12.16 10.32
C ASP A 19 -5.98 -11.98 11.54
N ALA A 20 -5.02 -11.05 11.45
CA ALA A 20 -4.15 -10.69 12.57
C ALA A 20 -4.85 -9.88 13.68
N GLY A 21 -6.09 -9.43 13.45
CA GLY A 21 -6.88 -8.63 14.40
C GLY A 21 -6.97 -7.15 14.03
N ALA A 22 -7.65 -6.38 14.88
CA ALA A 22 -7.85 -4.96 14.65
C ALA A 22 -6.55 -4.17 14.93
N PRO A 23 -6.13 -3.26 14.03
CA PRO A 23 -4.90 -2.50 14.23
C PRO A 23 -5.07 -1.38 15.26
N ASP A 24 -4.11 -1.24 16.18
CA ASP A 24 -4.01 -0.07 17.07
C ASP A 24 -3.53 1.19 16.33
N LEU A 25 -2.71 0.99 15.30
CA LEU A 25 -2.12 2.06 14.48
C LEU A 25 -2.05 1.62 13.02
N ALA A 26 -2.61 2.44 12.13
CA ALA A 26 -2.45 2.29 10.70
C ALA A 26 -1.39 3.26 10.17
N VAL A 27 -0.39 2.71 9.47
CA VAL A 27 0.69 3.49 8.84
C VAL A 27 0.72 3.26 7.34
N ALA A 28 1.02 4.31 6.59
CA ALA A 28 1.24 4.24 5.16
C ALA A 28 2.62 4.75 4.78
N THR A 29 3.29 4.04 3.88
CA THR A 29 4.67 4.33 3.44
C THR A 29 4.69 4.61 1.94
N SER A 30 5.88 4.86 1.38
CA SER A 30 6.16 5.20 -0.03
C SER A 30 5.91 6.65 -0.44
N LYS A 31 6.38 6.99 -1.65
CA LYS A 31 6.24 8.32 -2.23
C LYS A 31 4.78 8.65 -2.56
N THR A 32 3.98 7.67 -2.97
CA THR A 32 2.56 7.88 -3.32
C THR A 32 1.77 8.41 -2.13
N PHE A 33 1.75 7.68 -1.01
CA PHE A 33 1.04 8.13 0.20
C PHE A 33 1.57 9.47 0.74
N ARG A 34 2.88 9.71 0.65
CA ARG A 34 3.47 11.00 1.05
C ARG A 34 2.97 12.14 0.17
N SER A 35 2.92 11.94 -1.16
CA SER A 35 2.38 12.93 -2.09
C SER A 35 0.89 13.17 -1.83
N LEU A 36 0.09 12.12 -1.66
CA LEU A 36 -1.34 12.24 -1.35
C LEU A 36 -1.58 13.01 -0.05
N ALA A 37 -0.83 12.69 1.01
CA ALA A 37 -0.91 13.42 2.27
C ALA A 37 -0.53 14.90 2.10
N ARG A 38 0.50 15.21 1.30
CA ARG A 38 0.88 16.60 1.02
C ARG A 38 -0.25 17.35 0.32
N LEU A 39 -0.86 16.74 -0.69
CA LEU A 39 -1.98 17.30 -1.44
C LEU A 39 -3.24 17.49 -0.58
N THR A 40 -3.39 16.73 0.50
CA THR A 40 -4.47 16.91 1.49
C THR A 40 -4.05 17.77 2.69
N GLY A 41 -2.93 18.51 2.59
CA GLY A 41 -2.53 19.51 3.59
C GLY A 41 -1.53 19.06 4.66
N ALA A 42 -1.01 17.83 4.62
CA ALA A 42 0.01 17.38 5.56
C ALA A 42 1.30 18.19 5.41
N ALA A 43 2.01 18.48 6.51
CA ALA A 43 3.20 19.34 6.50
C ALA A 43 4.28 18.92 5.48
N PRO A 44 5.02 19.87 4.87
CA PRO A 44 6.08 19.55 3.92
C PRO A 44 7.26 18.85 4.62
N SER A 45 8.10 18.13 3.87
CA SER A 45 9.28 17.45 4.42
C SER A 45 10.25 18.41 5.12
N ALA A 46 10.34 19.66 4.66
CA ALA A 46 11.17 20.72 5.25
C ALA A 46 10.80 21.08 6.70
N ALA A 47 9.57 20.79 7.13
CA ALA A 47 9.15 20.97 8.53
C ALA A 47 9.85 19.99 9.50
N GLY A 48 10.62 19.04 8.97
CA GLY A 48 11.44 18.12 9.75
C GLY A 48 10.85 16.70 9.83
N PRO A 49 11.70 15.72 10.22
CA PRO A 49 11.37 14.30 10.18
C PRO A 49 10.37 13.89 11.27
N ARG A 50 10.32 14.61 12.40
CA ARG A 50 9.46 14.28 13.55
C ARG A 50 8.04 14.86 13.46
N VAL A 51 7.73 15.64 12.43
CA VAL A 51 6.40 16.22 12.26
C VAL A 51 5.41 15.13 11.86
N LYS A 52 4.34 15.01 12.64
CA LYS A 52 3.25 14.09 12.34
C LYS A 52 2.56 14.51 11.05
N ARG A 53 2.31 13.52 10.18
CA ARG A 53 1.64 13.68 8.89
C ARG A 53 0.60 12.60 8.77
N THR A 54 -0.60 12.97 8.37
CA THR A 54 -1.74 12.06 8.27
C THR A 54 -2.38 12.17 6.90
N LEU A 55 -3.04 11.09 6.48
CA LEU A 55 -3.95 11.08 5.35
C LEU A 55 -5.28 10.49 5.83
N THR A 56 -6.38 11.16 5.52
CA THR A 56 -7.74 10.70 5.87
C THR A 56 -8.46 10.19 4.63
N ALA A 57 -9.34 9.20 4.80
CA ALA A 57 -10.12 8.64 3.70
C ALA A 57 -11.00 9.73 3.07
N ASN A 58 -11.58 10.62 3.88
CA ASN A 58 -12.37 11.75 3.40
C ASN A 58 -11.51 12.72 2.55
N GLY A 59 -10.36 13.15 3.06
CA GLY A 59 -9.46 14.04 2.32
C GLY A 59 -8.98 13.40 1.01
N LEU A 60 -8.72 12.09 1.03
CA LEU A 60 -8.35 11.34 -0.16
C LEU A 60 -9.48 11.27 -1.20
N ARG A 61 -10.73 11.02 -0.78
CA ARG A 61 -11.90 11.03 -1.69
C ARG A 61 -12.11 12.41 -2.34
N GLN A 62 -11.98 13.48 -1.54
CA GLN A 62 -12.06 14.85 -2.05
C GLN A 62 -10.95 15.13 -3.07
N LEU A 63 -9.71 14.75 -2.74
CA LEU A 63 -8.56 14.88 -3.62
C LEU A 63 -8.78 14.13 -4.94
N ILE A 64 -9.20 12.86 -4.89
CA ILE A 64 -9.48 12.04 -6.08
C ILE A 64 -10.47 12.76 -6.99
N SER A 65 -11.54 13.34 -6.43
CA SER A 65 -12.53 14.07 -7.23
C SER A 65 -11.86 15.20 -8.03
N PHE A 66 -10.92 15.93 -7.43
CA PHE A 66 -10.21 17.04 -8.04
C PHE A 66 -9.20 16.57 -9.10
N ILE A 67 -8.26 15.71 -8.72
CA ILE A 67 -7.12 15.31 -9.58
C ILE A 67 -7.54 14.44 -10.78
N SER A 68 -8.71 13.79 -10.71
CA SER A 68 -9.24 12.98 -11.80
C SER A 68 -9.72 13.82 -12.99
N ARG A 69 -10.01 15.11 -12.78
CA ARG A 69 -10.43 16.04 -13.84
C ARG A 69 -9.28 16.87 -14.41
N MET A 70 -8.10 16.76 -13.83
CA MET A 70 -6.91 17.50 -14.25
C MET A 70 -6.18 16.79 -15.38
N THR A 71 -5.50 17.56 -16.23
CA THR A 71 -4.54 16.99 -17.18
C THR A 71 -3.29 16.51 -16.42
N THR A 72 -2.49 15.66 -17.06
CA THR A 72 -1.19 15.26 -16.49
C THR A 72 -0.26 16.46 -16.29
N ALA A 73 -0.31 17.46 -17.18
CA ALA A 73 0.48 18.68 -17.04
C ALA A 73 0.06 19.48 -15.79
N ASP A 74 -1.24 19.71 -15.61
CA ASP A 74 -1.74 20.42 -14.41
C ASP A 74 -1.40 19.66 -13.12
N ARG A 75 -1.43 18.32 -13.15
CA ARG A 75 -1.04 17.50 -11.99
C ARG A 75 0.45 17.61 -11.66
N ALA A 76 1.31 17.90 -12.63
CA ALA A 76 2.74 18.06 -12.41
C ALA A 76 3.07 19.36 -11.67
N GLU A 77 2.20 20.36 -11.73
CA GLU A 77 2.32 21.63 -11.02
C GLU A 77 1.84 21.56 -9.56
N LEU A 78 1.20 20.45 -9.16
CA LEU A 78 0.72 20.27 -7.80
C LEU A 78 1.86 20.08 -6.81
N GLU A 79 1.78 20.76 -5.66
CA GLU A 79 2.80 20.67 -4.63
C GLU A 79 2.92 19.22 -4.10
N GLY A 80 4.14 18.68 -4.15
CA GLY A 80 4.43 17.31 -3.70
C GLY A 80 4.22 16.24 -4.77
N VAL A 81 3.86 16.60 -6.00
CA VAL A 81 3.83 15.70 -7.16
C VAL A 81 5.01 16.03 -8.07
N SER A 82 5.84 15.04 -8.39
CA SER A 82 6.88 15.22 -9.40
C SER A 82 6.31 14.98 -10.81
N ALA A 83 6.88 15.62 -11.83
CA ALA A 83 6.46 15.44 -13.22
C ALA A 83 6.41 13.95 -13.64
N GLU A 84 7.38 13.14 -13.22
CA GLU A 84 7.43 11.69 -13.45
C GLU A 84 6.23 10.93 -12.82
N ARG A 85 5.64 11.47 -11.76
CA ARG A 85 4.55 10.85 -10.98
C ARG A 85 3.17 11.39 -11.34
N ALA A 86 3.09 12.53 -12.01
CA ALA A 86 1.84 13.15 -12.42
C ALA A 86 0.91 12.25 -13.27
N PRO A 87 1.41 11.35 -14.15
CA PRO A 87 0.53 10.43 -14.90
C PRO A 87 -0.14 9.37 -14.02
N GLN A 88 0.51 8.98 -12.93
CA GLN A 88 0.16 7.80 -12.12
C GLN A 88 -0.48 8.16 -10.77
N ILE A 89 -0.46 9.43 -10.36
CA ILE A 89 -0.97 9.85 -9.04
C ILE A 89 -2.46 9.54 -8.84
N VAL A 90 -3.29 9.63 -9.90
CA VAL A 90 -4.71 9.29 -9.82
C VAL A 90 -4.90 7.79 -9.57
N ALA A 91 -4.17 6.94 -10.29
CA ALA A 91 -4.21 5.49 -10.07
C ALA A 91 -3.75 5.15 -8.65
N GLY A 92 -2.65 5.76 -8.19
CA GLY A 92 -2.16 5.59 -6.83
C GLY A 92 -3.17 6.04 -5.77
N ALA A 93 -3.91 7.13 -6.01
CA ALA A 93 -4.96 7.60 -5.12
C ALA A 93 -6.14 6.62 -5.03
N LEU A 94 -6.57 6.07 -6.17
CA LEU A 94 -7.64 5.07 -6.21
C LEU A 94 -7.26 3.77 -5.47
N VAL A 95 -6.03 3.29 -5.67
CA VAL A 95 -5.52 2.11 -4.94
C VAL A 95 -5.44 2.40 -3.45
N ALA A 96 -4.88 3.55 -3.05
CA ALA A 96 -4.79 3.94 -1.64
C ALA A 96 -6.18 4.01 -0.97
N GLU A 97 -7.16 4.58 -1.65
CA GLU A 97 -8.52 4.72 -1.14
C GLU A 97 -9.24 3.36 -1.06
N ALA A 98 -9.04 2.49 -2.04
CA ALA A 98 -9.57 1.13 -2.00
C ALA A 98 -8.91 0.28 -0.90
N SER A 99 -7.60 0.41 -0.68
CA SER A 99 -6.91 -0.27 0.43
C SER A 99 -7.41 0.21 1.79
N MET A 100 -7.57 1.53 1.98
CA MET A 100 -8.12 2.09 3.21
C MET A 100 -9.55 1.59 3.46
N ARG A 101 -10.40 1.56 2.43
CA ARG A 101 -11.76 1.02 2.53
C ARG A 101 -11.77 -0.48 2.85
N ALA A 102 -10.98 -1.28 2.15
CA ALA A 102 -10.94 -2.74 2.35
C ALA A 102 -10.50 -3.12 3.77
N LEU A 103 -9.63 -2.32 4.38
CA LEU A 103 -9.16 -2.49 5.75
C LEU A 103 -10.01 -1.75 6.80
N SER A 104 -11.08 -1.06 6.38
CA SER A 104 -11.91 -0.21 7.26
C SER A 104 -11.11 0.86 8.03
N ILE A 105 -10.12 1.48 7.37
CA ILE A 105 -9.23 2.49 7.94
C ILE A 105 -9.65 3.89 7.47
N GLU A 106 -10.02 4.76 8.40
CA GLU A 106 -10.37 6.14 8.10
C GLU A 106 -9.17 7.10 8.08
N THR A 107 -8.07 6.75 8.77
CA THR A 107 -6.87 7.60 8.86
C THR A 107 -5.61 6.75 8.92
N VAL A 108 -4.57 7.17 8.20
CA VAL A 108 -3.23 6.59 8.28
C VAL A 108 -2.20 7.66 8.65
N ASP A 109 -1.23 7.26 9.48
CA ASP A 109 -0.03 8.04 9.74
C ASP A 109 1.00 7.80 8.63
N ILE A 110 1.63 8.87 8.12
CA ILE A 110 2.64 8.75 7.07
C ILE A 110 3.99 8.43 7.70
N CYS A 111 4.46 7.22 7.46
CA CYS A 111 5.77 6.77 7.93
C CYS A 111 6.86 7.24 6.95
N PRO A 112 7.90 7.94 7.45
CA PRO A 112 8.97 8.42 6.59
C PRO A 112 9.92 7.30 6.13
N TRP A 113 9.90 6.14 6.80
CA TRP A 113 10.80 5.00 6.60
C TRP A 113 10.04 3.87 5.91
N ALA A 114 10.71 3.12 5.05
CA ALA A 114 10.07 2.07 4.26
C ALA A 114 11.03 0.90 4.04
N LEU A 115 10.89 0.21 2.89
CA LEU A 115 11.64 -0.99 2.56
C LEU A 115 13.17 -0.79 2.64
N ARG A 116 13.68 0.36 2.22
CA ARG A 116 15.13 0.64 2.25
C ARG A 116 15.66 0.56 3.68
N GLU A 117 15.02 1.29 4.59
CA GLU A 117 15.41 1.31 5.99
C GLU A 117 15.22 -0.06 6.64
N GLY A 118 14.11 -0.75 6.33
CA GLY A 118 13.85 -2.11 6.83
C GLY A 118 14.92 -3.13 6.40
N LEU A 119 15.41 -3.04 5.17
CA LEU A 119 16.51 -3.90 4.69
C LEU A 119 17.83 -3.60 5.40
N ILE A 120 18.15 -2.32 5.64
CA ILE A 120 19.35 -1.92 6.37
C ILE A 120 19.30 -2.47 7.80
N LEU A 121 18.18 -2.26 8.51
CA LEU A 121 18.01 -2.75 9.88
C LEU A 121 18.12 -4.27 9.95
N ARG A 122 17.42 -4.99 9.07
CA ARG A 122 17.48 -6.45 9.02
C ARG A 122 18.90 -6.98 8.78
N LYS A 123 19.69 -6.31 7.95
CA LYS A 123 21.09 -6.68 7.69
C LYS A 123 21.94 -6.49 8.95
N LEU A 124 21.79 -5.36 9.63
CA LEU A 124 22.52 -5.07 10.87
C LEU A 124 22.15 -6.05 11.98
N ASP A 125 20.87 -6.40 12.13
CA ASP A 125 20.42 -7.40 13.11
C ASP A 125 21.04 -8.77 12.81
N SER A 126 21.05 -9.18 11.55
CA SER A 126 21.65 -10.47 11.13
C SER A 126 23.16 -10.54 11.39
N GLU A 127 23.88 -9.42 11.22
CA GLU A 127 25.31 -9.32 11.53
C GLU A 127 25.59 -9.30 13.03
N ALA A 128 24.71 -8.67 13.82
CA ALA A 128 24.81 -8.64 15.27
C ALA A 128 24.54 -10.01 15.90
N ASP A 129 23.57 -10.76 15.37
CA ASP A 129 23.15 -12.07 15.89
C ASP A 129 24.00 -13.25 15.37
N GLY A 130 24.92 -13.01 14.42
CA GLY A 130 25.74 -14.06 13.79
C GLY A 130 24.98 -15.00 12.85
N THR A 131 23.70 -14.72 12.60
CA THR A 131 22.86 -15.46 11.65
C THR A 131 23.15 -14.95 10.24
N ALA A 132 23.99 -15.65 9.49
CA ALA A 132 24.18 -15.38 8.07
C ALA A 132 22.81 -15.39 7.36
N LEU A 133 22.57 -14.38 6.51
CA LEU A 133 21.33 -14.19 5.74
C LEU A 133 20.83 -15.53 5.20
N MET A 134 19.68 -16.01 5.70
CA MET A 134 18.88 -17.00 4.99
C MET A 134 18.42 -16.32 3.70
N GLU A 135 19.12 -16.60 2.61
CA GLU A 135 18.76 -16.20 1.25
C GLU A 135 17.42 -16.87 0.90
N THR A 136 16.29 -16.25 1.26
CA THR A 136 15.04 -16.55 0.57
C THR A 136 15.17 -15.99 -0.84
N SER A 137 15.68 -16.83 -1.73
CA SER A 137 15.78 -16.51 -3.15
C SER A 137 14.38 -16.19 -3.65
N VAL A 138 14.25 -15.10 -4.43
CA VAL A 138 12.98 -14.63 -5.03
C VAL A 138 12.29 -15.73 -5.87
N ARG A 139 12.97 -16.84 -6.16
CA ARG A 139 12.45 -18.00 -6.90
C ARG A 139 11.42 -18.81 -6.12
N ASP A 140 11.47 -18.86 -4.78
CA ASP A 140 10.58 -19.73 -3.99
C ASP A 140 9.16 -19.17 -3.80
N ALA A 141 8.94 -17.90 -4.12
CA ALA A 141 7.60 -17.29 -4.03
C ALA A 141 6.64 -17.75 -5.14
N GLY A 142 7.14 -18.36 -6.22
CA GLY A 142 6.34 -18.75 -7.39
C GLY A 142 5.79 -20.18 -7.41
N GLY A 143 6.03 -20.99 -6.37
CA GLY A 143 5.84 -22.45 -6.44
C GLY A 143 4.58 -23.04 -5.79
N ARG A 144 3.69 -22.26 -5.17
CA ARG A 144 2.47 -22.80 -4.56
C ARG A 144 1.26 -22.69 -5.48
N THR A 145 1.28 -23.44 -6.57
CA THR A 145 0.06 -23.86 -7.25
C THR A 145 -0.73 -24.77 -6.31
N VAL A 146 -1.87 -24.28 -5.85
CA VAL A 146 -2.88 -25.04 -5.10
C VAL A 146 -3.40 -26.15 -6.01
N ASP A 147 -3.04 -27.40 -5.71
CA ASP A 147 -3.56 -28.58 -6.38
C ASP A 147 -5.07 -28.72 -6.04
N ARG A 148 -5.93 -28.40 -7.01
CA ARG A 148 -7.39 -28.42 -6.88
C ARG A 148 -8.04 -29.71 -7.39
N ASP A 149 -7.28 -30.74 -7.78
CA ASP A 149 -7.84 -31.91 -8.45
C ASP A 149 -7.81 -33.24 -7.66
N ALA A 150 -7.71 -33.18 -6.32
CA ALA A 150 -7.74 -34.39 -5.48
C ALA A 150 -9.13 -34.83 -4.98
N ASN A 151 -10.26 -34.23 -5.42
CA ASN A 151 -11.58 -34.62 -4.91
C ASN A 151 -12.70 -34.70 -5.96
N ARG A 152 -12.45 -35.45 -7.04
CA ARG A 152 -13.51 -35.97 -7.92
C ARG A 152 -13.21 -37.41 -8.34
N SER A 153 -13.59 -38.37 -7.50
CA SER A 153 -14.05 -39.70 -7.94
C SER A 153 -14.19 -40.69 -6.77
N ARG A 154 -15.31 -40.62 -6.03
CA ARG A 154 -15.91 -41.83 -5.45
C ARG A 154 -17.42 -41.70 -5.45
N GLY A 155 -18.00 -42.14 -6.55
CA GLY A 155 -19.42 -42.43 -6.69
C GLY A 155 -19.58 -43.28 -7.93
N ASP A 156 -19.52 -44.60 -7.79
CA ASP A 156 -20.66 -45.41 -8.24
C ASP A 156 -20.69 -46.77 -7.53
N LYS A 157 -21.91 -47.17 -7.17
CA LYS A 157 -22.27 -48.49 -6.63
C LYS A 157 -22.58 -49.43 -7.80
N PRO A 158 -22.60 -50.74 -7.54
CA PRO A 158 -23.91 -51.41 -7.53
C PRO A 158 -24.34 -51.90 -6.15
#